data_AF-A0A804JNB1-F1
#
_entry.id   AF-A0A804JNB1-F1
#
_cell.length_a   1.000
_cell.length_b   1.000
_cell.length_c   1.000
_cell.angle_alpha   90.00
_cell.angle_beta   90.00
_cell.angle_gamma   90.00
#
_symmetry.space_group_name_H-M   'P 1'
#
loop_
_entity.id
_entity.type
_entity.pdbx_description
1 polymer ?
#
loop_
_entity_poly.entity_id
_entity_poly.type
_entity_poly.pdbx_seq_one_letter_code
_entity_poly.pdbx_strand_id
1 'polypeptide(L)'
;MMIVWEAKAGMEVVPVFITVDPERDNVEQVCECVKEFHPDLIGLTGTADETRPVAHAFRVYYMKTEQEGSDYLVDHSIVMYILLIEPSQDLKGISLLCI
;
A
#
# COMPACT_ATOMS: atom_id res chain seq x y z
N MET A 1 -13.18 3.88 -7.96
CA MET A 1 -12.49 3.60 -9.24
C MET A 1 -11.89 2.21 -9.13
N MET A 2 -12.55 1.18 -9.65
CA MET A 2 -12.06 -0.19 -9.57
C MET A 2 -11.15 -0.43 -10.78
N ILE A 3 -9.83 -0.42 -10.56
CA ILE A 3 -8.87 -0.76 -11.61
C ILE A 3 -8.97 -2.28 -11.78
N VAL A 4 -9.57 -2.73 -12.89
CA VAL A 4 -9.65 -4.15 -13.23
C VAL A 4 -8.27 -4.58 -13.76
N TRP A 5 -7.60 -5.48 -13.04
CA TRP A 5 -6.31 -6.04 -13.39
C TRP A 5 -6.48 -7.28 -14.27
N GLU A 6 -6.54 -7.12 -15.59
CA GLU A 6 -6.22 -8.23 -16.50
C GLU A 6 -4.79 -8.04 -16.99
N ALA A 7 -3.85 -8.82 -16.43
CA ALA A 7 -2.48 -8.89 -16.93
C ALA A 7 -2.46 -9.50 -18.33
N LYS A 8 -2.68 -8.69 -19.36
CA LYS A 8 -2.83 -9.16 -20.75
C LYS A 8 -1.51 -9.51 -21.44
N ALA A 9 -0.44 -9.81 -20.69
CA ALA A 9 0.89 -9.97 -21.26
C ALA A 9 1.83 -10.85 -20.42
N GLY A 10 1.41 -12.02 -19.93
CA GLY A 10 2.32 -13.04 -19.33
C GLY A 10 3.28 -12.53 -18.23
N MET A 11 2.96 -11.39 -17.62
CA MET A 11 3.73 -10.71 -16.59
C MET A 11 3.00 -10.90 -15.27
N GLU A 12 3.70 -11.45 -14.30
CA GLU A 12 3.19 -11.61 -12.95
C GLU A 12 3.25 -10.26 -12.23
N VAL A 13 2.10 -9.78 -11.76
CA VAL A 13 1.99 -8.52 -11.04
C VAL A 13 1.60 -8.85 -9.61
N VAL A 14 2.35 -8.33 -8.65
CA VAL A 14 2.07 -8.53 -7.22
C VAL A 14 1.59 -7.21 -6.65
N PRO A 15 0.28 -7.01 -6.47
CA PRO A 15 -0.22 -5.77 -5.90
C PRO A 15 0.09 -5.71 -4.40
N VAL A 16 0.56 -4.55 -3.92
CA VAL A 16 1.00 -4.35 -2.54
C VAL A 16 0.38 -3.07 -1.95
N PHE A 17 -0.47 -3.22 -0.95
CA PHE A 17 -0.96 -2.10 -0.17
C PHE A 17 0.00 -1.82 1.00
N ILE A 18 0.42 -0.58 1.23
CA ILE A 18 1.19 -0.19 2.43
C ILE A 18 0.42 0.92 3.15
N THR A 19 0.09 0.71 4.42
CA THR A 19 -0.55 1.77 5.22
C THR A 19 0.42 2.92 5.52
N VAL A 20 -0.11 4.15 5.54
CA VAL A 20 0.56 5.35 6.09
C VAL A 20 0.16 5.65 7.53
N ASP A 21 -0.75 4.88 8.12
CA ASP A 21 -1.22 5.06 9.49
C ASP A 21 -1.09 3.80 10.36
N PRO A 22 0.16 3.38 10.66
CA PRO A 22 0.42 2.18 11.45
C PRO A 22 -0.11 2.23 12.89
N GLU A 23 -0.50 3.40 13.39
CA GLU A 23 -1.09 3.53 14.73
C GLU A 23 -2.54 3.02 14.77
N ARG A 24 -3.26 3.09 13.64
CA ARG A 24 -4.64 2.60 13.50
C ARG A 24 -4.72 1.29 12.76
N ASP A 25 -3.77 1.01 11.89
CA ASP A 25 -3.83 -0.10 10.93
C ASP A 25 -2.92 -1.25 11.39
N ASN A 26 -3.42 -2.08 12.31
CA ASN A 26 -2.72 -3.30 12.70
C ASN A 26 -2.81 -4.39 11.60
N VAL A 27 -2.11 -5.50 11.83
CA VAL A 27 -2.01 -6.59 10.85
C VAL A 27 -3.39 -7.18 10.52
N GLU A 28 -4.25 -7.36 11.52
CA GLU A 28 -5.61 -7.87 11.33
C GLU A 28 -6.46 -6.93 10.46
N GLN A 29 -6.46 -5.63 10.78
CA GLN A 29 -7.23 -4.62 10.06
C GLN A 29 -6.77 -4.48 8.60
N VAL A 30 -5.46 -4.45 8.37
CA VAL A 30 -4.91 -4.40 7.01
C VAL A 30 -5.24 -5.67 6.24
N CYS A 31 -5.19 -6.84 6.88
CA CYS A 31 -5.54 -8.12 6.26
C CYS A 31 -7.02 -8.20 5.87
N GLU A 32 -7.93 -7.71 6.72
CA GLU A 32 -9.36 -7.61 6.40
C GLU A 32 -9.59 -6.63 5.25
N CYS A 33 -8.98 -5.44 5.33
CA CYS A 33 -9.05 -4.40 4.30
C CYS A 33 -8.65 -4.95 2.92
N VAL A 34 -7.46 -5.54 2.78
CA VAL A 34 -6.98 -6.01 1.46
C VAL A 34 -7.81 -7.15 0.88
N LYS A 35 -8.39 -8.02 1.74
CA LYS A 35 -9.26 -9.13 1.30
C LYS A 35 -10.56 -8.65 0.68
N GLU A 36 -11.07 -7.49 1.08
CA GLU A 36 -12.26 -6.89 0.47
C GLU A 36 -11.97 -6.38 -0.95
N PHE A 37 -10.72 -6.04 -1.26
CA PHE A 37 -10.33 -5.53 -2.59
C PHE A 37 -9.96 -6.63 -3.57
N HIS A 38 -8.97 -7.48 -3.24
CA HIS A 38 -8.50 -8.52 -4.15
C HIS A 38 -7.76 -9.64 -3.39
N PRO A 39 -7.98 -10.93 -3.73
CA PRO A 39 -7.33 -12.05 -3.04
C PRO A 39 -5.80 -12.04 -3.13
N ASP A 40 -5.25 -11.51 -4.22
CA ASP A 40 -3.79 -11.43 -4.44
C ASP A 40 -3.16 -10.12 -3.90
N LEU A 41 -3.94 -9.24 -3.28
CA LEU A 41 -3.44 -7.98 -2.70
C LEU A 41 -2.72 -8.25 -1.38
N ILE A 42 -1.42 -7.97 -1.36
CA ILE A 42 -0.60 -8.09 -0.15
C ILE A 42 -0.69 -6.79 0.64
N GLY A 43 -1.13 -6.86 1.89
CA GLY A 43 -1.12 -5.72 2.81
C GLY A 43 0.14 -5.70 3.67
N LEU A 44 0.79 -4.54 3.75
CA LEU A 44 1.94 -4.28 4.61
C LEU A 44 1.62 -3.18 5.62
N THR A 45 1.95 -3.46 6.87
CA THR A 45 1.94 -2.52 7.99
C THR A 45 3.18 -2.73 8.84
N GLY A 46 3.46 -1.82 9.77
CA GLY A 46 4.65 -1.85 10.60
C GLY A 46 4.60 -0.78 11.68
N THR A 47 5.75 -0.31 12.11
CA THR A 47 5.87 0.81 13.06
C THR A 47 5.96 2.15 12.33
N ALA A 48 5.65 3.26 13.01
CA ALA A 48 5.83 4.60 12.43
C ALA A 48 7.27 4.87 11.96
N ASP A 49 8.27 4.27 12.62
CA ASP A 49 9.68 4.37 12.24
C ASP A 49 10.04 3.56 10.99
N GLU A 50 9.27 2.51 10.65
CA GLU A 50 9.39 1.75 9.40
C GLU A 50 8.59 2.40 8.26
N THR A 51 7.40 2.93 8.55
CA THR A 51 6.53 3.55 7.54
C THR A 51 7.09 4.89 7.04
N ARG A 52 7.62 5.74 7.93
CA ARG A 52 8.17 7.07 7.57
C ARG A 52 9.27 7.01 6.48
N PRO A 53 10.32 6.16 6.59
CA PRO A 53 11.34 6.10 5.54
C PRO A 53 10.80 5.55 4.22
N VAL A 54 9.83 4.63 4.25
CA VAL A 54 9.17 4.13 3.03
C VAL A 54 8.38 5.24 2.36
N ALA A 55 7.52 5.94 3.09
CA ALA A 55 6.75 7.07 2.56
C ALA A 55 7.69 8.15 1.98
N HIS A 56 8.78 8.47 2.66
CA HIS A 56 9.78 9.41 2.15
C HIS A 56 10.48 8.91 0.87
N ALA A 57 10.88 7.63 0.81
CA ALA A 57 11.53 7.05 -0.37
C ALA A 57 10.63 7.11 -1.62
N PHE A 58 9.33 6.87 -1.43
CA PHE A 58 8.33 6.99 -2.48
C PHE A 58 7.75 8.41 -2.61
N ARG A 59 8.29 9.41 -1.90
CA ARG A 59 7.81 10.81 -1.93
C ARG A 59 6.30 10.93 -1.68
N VAL A 60 5.76 10.05 -0.86
CA VAL A 60 4.36 10.04 -0.46
C VAL A 60 4.20 11.03 0.68
N TYR A 61 3.35 12.02 0.46
CA TYR A 61 2.91 12.92 1.51
C TYR A 61 1.73 12.28 2.25
N TYR A 62 1.80 12.32 3.59
CA TYR A 62 0.69 12.00 4.47
C TYR A 62 0.70 12.94 5.69
N MET A 63 -0.47 13.31 6.19
CA MET A 63 -0.65 14.19 7.35
C MET A 63 -1.87 13.78 8.15
N LYS A 64 -1.71 13.70 9.47
CA LYS A 64 -2.84 13.52 10.39
C LYS A 64 -3.50 14.88 10.60
N THR A 65 -4.81 14.94 10.35
CA THR A 65 -5.64 16.13 10.50
C THR A 65 -6.65 15.85 11.60
N GLU A 66 -6.59 16.61 12.70
CA GLU A 66 -7.54 16.50 13.80
C GLU A 66 -8.93 16.95 13.32
N GLN A 67 -9.97 16.19 13.69
CA GLN A 67 -11.36 16.55 13.45
C GLN A 67 -12.04 16.95 14.76
N GLU A 68 -13.18 17.64 14.71
CA GLU A 68 -13.97 17.88 15.92
C GLU A 68 -14.57 16.55 16.41
N GLY A 69 -13.96 15.97 17.43
CA GLY A 69 -14.25 14.62 17.94
C GLY A 69 -12.95 13.85 18.13
N SER A 70 -12.94 12.80 18.95
CA SER A 70 -11.71 12.06 19.29
C SER A 70 -11.08 11.25 18.14
N ASP A 71 -11.48 11.50 16.89
CA ASP A 71 -11.01 10.79 15.71
C ASP A 71 -10.27 11.76 14.78
N TYR A 72 -9.28 11.25 14.06
CA TYR A 72 -8.47 12.02 13.13
C TYR A 72 -8.57 11.43 11.72
N LEU A 73 -8.39 12.29 10.73
CA LEU A 73 -8.26 11.88 9.34
C LEU A 73 -6.79 11.86 8.94
N VAL A 74 -6.47 11.08 7.92
CA VAL A 74 -5.14 11.05 7.33
C VAL A 74 -5.24 11.50 5.88
N ASP A 75 -4.85 12.75 5.65
CA ASP A 75 -4.69 13.28 4.31
C ASP A 75 -3.45 12.64 3.70
N HIS A 76 -3.60 11.89 2.61
CA HIS A 76 -2.50 11.20 1.94
C HIS A 76 -2.56 11.39 0.43
N SER A 77 -1.42 11.16 -0.22
CA SER A 77 -1.30 11.24 -1.68
C SER A 77 -1.86 9.96 -2.31
N ILE A 78 -2.82 10.08 -3.22
CA ILE A 78 -3.33 8.94 -3.98
C ILE A 78 -2.39 8.69 -5.16
N VAL A 79 -1.34 7.90 -4.93
CA VAL A 79 -0.32 7.60 -5.93
C VAL A 79 -0.15 6.10 -6.04
N MET A 80 0.09 5.63 -7.26
CA MET A 80 0.28 4.24 -7.58
C MET A 80 1.62 4.08 -8.29
N TYR A 81 2.51 3.27 -7.73
CA TYR A 81 3.83 3.00 -8.31
C TYR A 81 3.86 1.65 -9.00
N ILE A 82 4.53 1.56 -10.15
CA ILE A 82 4.83 0.30 -10.84
C ILE A 82 6.33 0.10 -10.73
N LEU A 83 6.75 -0.86 -9.91
CA LEU A 83 8.17 -1.17 -9.73
C LEU A 83 8.54 -2.43 -10.49
N LEU A 84 9.47 -2.32 -11.44
CA LEU A 84 10.09 -3.48 -12.06
C LEU A 84 11.20 -3.98 -11.13
N ILE A 85 10.90 -5.04 -10.37
CA ILE A 85 11.90 -5.69 -9.54
C ILE A 85 12.55 -6.77 -10.40
N GLU A 86 13.86 -6.63 -10.67
CA GLU A 86 14.63 -7.74 -11.23
C GLU A 86 14.82 -8.78 -10.13
N PRO A 87 14.31 -10.00 -10.31
CA PRO A 87 14.53 -11.02 -9.31
C PRO A 87 15.95 -11.53 -9.41
N SER A 88 16.55 -11.79 -8.26
CA SER A 88 17.68 -12.69 -8.14
C SER A 88 17.27 -14.16 -8.33
N GLN A 89 16.44 -14.46 -9.35
CA GLN A 89 16.31 -15.72 -10.11
C GLN A 89 14.89 -16.08 -10.60
N ASP A 90 13.75 -15.57 -10.09
CA ASP A 90 12.43 -15.96 -10.66
C ASP A 90 11.20 -15.01 -10.51
N LEU A 91 11.23 -13.95 -9.69
CA LEU A 91 10.09 -13.01 -9.53
C LEU A 91 10.18 -11.74 -10.40
N LYS A 92 9.64 -11.76 -11.62
CA LYS A 92 9.39 -10.52 -12.40
C LYS A 92 8.10 -9.87 -11.92
N GLY A 93 8.10 -9.35 -10.69
CA GLY A 93 6.93 -8.74 -10.08
C GLY A 93 6.89 -7.23 -10.35
N ILE A 94 5.76 -6.75 -10.89
CA ILE A 94 5.37 -5.35 -10.73
C ILE A 94 4.79 -5.20 -9.33
N SER A 95 5.48 -4.48 -8.43
CA SER A 95 4.90 -4.11 -7.14
C SER A 95 4.08 -2.85 -7.33
N LEU A 96 2.78 -2.97 -7.04
CA LEU A 96 1.84 -1.87 -7.10
C LEU A 96 1.62 -1.30 -5.71
N LEU A 97 2.21 -0.15 -5.40
CA LEU A 97 2.03 0.49 -4.10
C LEU A 97 0.77 1.38 -4.12
N CYS A 98 -0.31 0.95 -3.46
CA CYS A 98 -1.42 1.83 -3.10
C CYS A 98 -1.27 2.26 -1.64
N ILE A 99 -1.40 3.56 -1.40
CA ILE A 99 -1.44 4.19 -0.08
C ILE A 99 -2.76 4.93 0.02
#